data_AF-A0A950ZV89-F1
#
_entry.id   AF-A0A950ZV89-F1
#
_cell.length_a   1.000
_cell.length_b   1.000
_cell.length_c   1.000
_cell.angle_alpha   90.00
_cell.angle_beta   90.00
_cell.angle_gamma   90.00
#
_symmetry.space_group_name_H-M   'P 1'
#
loop_
_entity.id
_entity.type
_entity.pdbx_description
1 polymer ?
#
loop_
_entity_poly.entity_id
_entity_poly.type
_entity_poly.pdbx_seq_one_letter_code
_entity_poly.pdbx_strand_id
1 'polypeptide(L)'
;MALAITIFGGSRVLPDSAEYAAARQLGENLAEHGFEVVTGGYSGVMEAVSRGAKERGGRVIGVTVEVVARTFERVPNEFLDQEVQTAAL
;
A
#
# COMPACT_ATOMS: atom_id res chain seq x y z
N MET A 1 7.14 -16.31 11.72
CA MET A 1 6.01 -15.95 10.83
C MET A 1 5.52 -14.59 11.25
N ALA A 2 5.64 -13.58 10.39
CA ALA A 2 5.00 -12.29 10.60
C ALA A 2 3.52 -12.40 10.19
N LEU A 3 2.64 -11.71 10.91
CA LEU A 3 1.24 -11.58 10.52
C LEU A 3 1.11 -10.47 9.48
N ALA A 4 0.30 -10.69 8.45
CA ALA A 4 0.03 -9.70 7.42
C ALA A 4 -1.29 -8.97 7.70
N ILE A 5 -1.29 -7.65 7.57
CA ILE A 5 -2.47 -6.79 7.72
C ILE A 5 -2.80 -6.20 6.36
N THR A 6 -4.04 -6.39 5.90
CA THR A 6 -4.54 -5.82 4.65
C THR A 6 -5.25 -4.51 4.89
N ILE A 7 -4.88 -3.44 4.18
CA ILE A 7 -5.48 -2.12 4.30
C ILE A 7 -6.22 -1.74 3.02
N PHE A 8 -7.44 -1.25 3.18
CA PHE A 8 -8.25 -0.66 2.13
C PHE A 8 -8.48 0.83 2.41
N GLY A 9 -8.49 1.65 1.37
CA GLY A 9 -8.78 3.08 1.47
C GLY A 9 -8.83 3.77 0.11
N GLY A 10 -9.09 5.08 0.12
CA GLY A 10 -9.29 5.87 -1.09
C GLY A 10 -8.03 5.91 -1.98
N SER A 11 -8.21 5.62 -3.28
CA SER A 11 -7.12 5.65 -4.27
C SER A 11 -6.75 7.05 -4.75
N ARG A 12 -7.53 8.07 -4.38
CA ARG A 12 -7.40 9.47 -4.83
C ARG A 12 -6.98 10.43 -3.72
N VAL A 13 -6.61 9.90 -2.56
CA VAL A 13 -6.11 10.70 -1.42
C VAL A 13 -4.80 11.37 -1.81
N LEU A 14 -4.68 12.67 -1.54
CA LEU A 14 -3.53 13.48 -1.93
C LEU A 14 -2.40 13.42 -0.88
N PRO A 15 -1.11 13.44 -1.29
CA PRO A 15 0.03 13.39 -0.36
C PRO A 15 0.03 14.43 0.77
N ASP A 16 -0.49 15.62 0.50
CA ASP A 16 -0.53 16.73 1.47
C ASP A 16 -1.77 16.71 2.39
N SER A 17 -2.64 15.70 2.26
CA SER A 17 -3.86 15.60 3.06
C SER A 17 -3.60 14.99 4.44
N ALA A 18 -4.43 15.37 5.41
CA ALA A 18 -4.42 14.76 6.74
C ALA A 18 -4.69 13.24 6.69
N GLU A 19 -5.51 12.78 5.72
CA GLU A 19 -5.80 11.36 5.51
C GLU A 19 -4.55 10.60 5.04
N TYR A 20 -3.76 11.16 4.12
CA TYR A 20 -2.49 10.55 3.70
C TYR A 20 -1.50 10.49 4.85
N ALA A 21 -1.37 11.57 5.62
CA ALA A 21 -0.49 11.60 6.80
C ALA A 21 -0.87 10.52 7.83
N ALA A 22 -2.17 10.37 8.12
CA ALA A 22 -2.66 9.33 9.02
C ALA A 22 -2.41 7.92 8.48
N ALA A 23 -2.63 7.69 7.19
CA ALA A 23 -2.38 6.41 6.54
C ALA A 23 -0.88 6.04 6.54
N ARG A 24 0.01 7.01 6.32
CA ARG A 24 1.46 6.81 6.45
C ARG A 24 1.85 6.47 7.87
N GLN A 25 1.36 7.21 8.86
CA GLN A 25 1.61 6.91 10.27
C GLN A 25 1.11 5.51 10.67
N LEU A 26 -0.02 5.06 10.13
CA LEU A 26 -0.49 3.68 10.31
C LEU A 26 0.53 2.66 9.78
N GLY A 27 1.05 2.86 8.56
CA GLY A 27 2.07 2.00 7.98
C GLY A 27 3.34 1.91 8.83
N GLU A 28 3.82 3.06 9.33
CA GLU A 28 4.98 3.13 10.23
C GLU A 28 4.75 2.28 11.49
N ASN A 29 3.62 2.49 12.17
CA ASN A 29 3.26 1.76 13.39
C ASN A 29 3.16 0.24 13.14
N LEU A 30 2.55 -0.18 12.02
CA LEU A 30 2.43 -1.60 11.69
C LEU A 30 3.79 -2.27 11.52
N ALA A 31 4.70 -1.62 10.79
CA ALA A 31 6.06 -2.12 10.60
C ALA A 31 6.86 -2.19 11.90
N GLU A 32 6.76 -1.17 12.76
CA GLU A 32 7.42 -1.15 14.08
C GLU A 32 6.95 -2.29 15.00
N HIS A 33 5.72 -2.78 14.84
CA HIS A 33 5.18 -3.92 15.58
C HIS A 33 5.40 -5.27 14.88
N GLY A 34 6.17 -5.30 13.79
CA GLY A 34 6.55 -6.54 13.10
C GLY A 34 5.47 -7.12 12.19
N PHE A 35 4.47 -6.33 11.79
CA PHE A 35 3.47 -6.74 10.80
C PHE A 35 3.96 -6.50 9.37
N GLU A 36 3.56 -7.40 8.46
CA GLU A 36 3.64 -7.12 7.02
C GLU A 36 2.43 -6.32 6.57
N VAL A 37 2.63 -5.41 5.62
CA VAL A 37 1.56 -4.59 5.05
C VAL A 37 1.15 -5.12 3.70
N VAL A 38 -0.17 -5.30 3.50
CA VAL A 38 -0.77 -5.70 2.22
C VAL A 38 -1.72 -4.60 1.76
N THR A 39 -1.58 -4.16 0.51
CA THR A 39 -2.46 -3.14 -0.10
C THR A 39 -2.82 -3.52 -1.53
N GLY A 40 -3.67 -2.74 -2.20
CA GLY A 40 -3.90 -2.86 -3.65
C GLY A 40 -2.75 -2.32 -4.52
N GLY A 41 -1.67 -1.82 -3.90
CA GLY A 41 -0.42 -1.50 -4.58
C GLY A 41 -0.37 -0.21 -5.40
N TYR A 42 -1.47 0.52 -5.54
CA TYR A 42 -1.51 1.77 -6.33
C TYR A 42 -1.36 3.03 -5.42
N SER A 43 -2.02 4.13 -5.79
CA SER A 43 -1.91 5.46 -5.15
C SER A 43 -2.83 5.68 -3.94
N GLY A 44 -2.74 6.86 -3.32
CA GLY A 44 -3.63 7.29 -2.25
C GLY A 44 -3.30 6.60 -0.92
N VAL A 45 -4.32 6.10 -0.21
CA VAL A 45 -4.11 5.39 1.06
C VAL A 45 -3.17 4.19 0.89
N MET A 46 -3.26 3.47 -0.23
CA MET A 46 -2.41 2.32 -0.51
C MET A 46 -0.92 2.72 -0.51
N GLU A 47 -0.57 3.76 -1.26
CA GLU A 47 0.78 4.30 -1.30
C GLU A 47 1.22 4.86 0.06
N ALA A 48 0.35 5.59 0.76
CA ALA A 48 0.67 6.18 2.06
C ALA A 48 1.08 5.11 3.08
N VAL A 49 0.26 4.05 3.23
CA VAL A 49 0.56 2.95 4.17
C VAL A 49 1.80 2.17 3.71
N SER A 50 1.92 1.88 2.41
CA SER A 50 3.10 1.22 1.85
C SER A 50 4.38 2.01 2.13
N ARG A 51 4.36 3.33 1.92
CA ARG A 51 5.46 4.24 2.23
C ARG A 51 5.83 4.21 3.71
N GLY A 52 4.84 4.38 4.59
CA GLY A 52 5.07 4.41 6.04
C GLY A 52 5.70 3.11 6.55
N ALA A 53 5.19 1.96 6.09
CA ALA A 53 5.77 0.67 6.44
C ALA A 53 7.20 0.53 5.92
N LYS A 54 7.46 0.95 4.67
CA LYS A 54 8.76 0.84 4.03
C LYS A 54 9.84 1.69 4.70
N GLU A 55 9.49 2.91 5.12
CA GLU A 55 10.37 3.82 5.85
C GLU A 55 10.82 3.28 7.21
N ARG A 56 10.07 2.33 7.79
CA ARG A 56 10.42 1.61 9.03
C ARG A 56 11.02 0.22 8.79
N GLY A 57 11.35 -0.12 7.53
CA GLY A 57 11.90 -1.42 7.17
C GLY A 57 10.88 -2.57 7.18
N GLY A 58 9.59 -2.26 7.24
CA GLY A 58 8.51 -3.23 7.11
C GLY A 58 8.41 -3.78 5.70
N ARG A 59 7.90 -5.01 5.59
CA ARG A 59 7.67 -5.68 4.31
C ARG A 59 6.32 -5.27 3.73
N VAL A 60 6.30 -4.95 2.44
CA VAL A 60 5.10 -4.46 1.76
C VAL A 60 4.74 -5.33 0.55
N ILE A 61 3.52 -5.86 0.52
CA ILE A 61 2.96 -6.62 -0.60
C ILE A 61 1.85 -5.80 -1.27
N GLY A 62 1.92 -5.64 -2.59
CA GLY A 62 0.84 -5.06 -3.39
C GLY A 62 0.12 -6.13 -4.18
N VAL A 63 -1.20 -6.23 -4.02
CA VAL A 63 -2.06 -7.11 -4.83
C VAL A 63 -2.72 -6.27 -5.92
N THR A 64 -2.11 -6.25 -7.10
CA THR A 64 -2.51 -5.39 -8.22
C THR A 64 -3.46 -6.14 -9.13
N VAL A 65 -4.43 -5.43 -9.71
CA VAL A 65 -5.39 -6.01 -10.67
C VAL A 65 -5.08 -5.47 -12.07
N GLU A 66 -4.79 -6.35 -13.02
CA GLU A 66 -4.36 -5.98 -14.38
C GLU A 66 -5.38 -5.09 -15.09
N VAL A 67 -6.67 -5.41 -14.98
CA VAL A 67 -7.75 -4.60 -15.58
C VAL A 67 -7.75 -3.18 -15.00
N VAL A 68 -7.49 -3.02 -13.70
CA VAL A 68 -7.42 -1.70 -13.05
C VAL A 68 -6.20 -0.92 -13.55
N ALA A 69 -5.04 -1.57 -13.65
CA ALA A 69 -3.82 -0.94 -14.18
C ALA A 69 -4.05 -0.41 -15.59
N ARG A 70 -4.63 -1.22 -16.48
CA ARG A 70 -4.86 -0.87 -17.88
C ARG A 70 -5.96 0.18 -18.05
N THR A 71 -7.10 0.04 -17.39
CA THR A 71 -8.26 0.94 -17.57
C THR A 71 -8.02 2.33 -16.99
N PHE A 72 -7.24 2.42 -15.91
CA PHE A 72 -7.02 3.69 -15.21
C PHE A 72 -5.58 4.19 -15.28
N GLU A 73 -4.76 3.60 -16.16
CA GLU A 73 -3.34 3.92 -16.36
C GLU A 73 -2.58 4.00 -15.03
N ARG A 74 -2.77 3.00 -14.17
CA ARG A 74 -2.16 2.96 -12.83
C ARG A 74 -0.89 2.13 -12.85
N VAL A 75 0.13 2.67 -12.19
CA VAL A 75 1.41 2.00 -11.95
C VAL A 75 1.48 1.64 -10.46
N PRO A 76 1.99 0.47 -10.09
CA PRO A 76 2.24 0.14 -8.69
C PRO A 76 3.18 1.16 -8.04
N ASN A 77 2.98 1.48 -6.77
CA ASN A 77 3.85 2.41 -6.06
C ASN A 77 5.24 1.80 -5.80
N GLU A 78 6.25 2.66 -5.63
CA GLU A 78 7.66 2.25 -5.50
C GLU A 78 8.00 1.54 -4.18
N PHE A 79 7.07 1.52 -3.22
CA PHE A 79 7.32 1.02 -1.87
C PHE A 79 7.07 -0.49 -1.71
N LEU A 80 6.61 -1.16 -2.77
CA LEU A 80 6.33 -2.59 -2.76
C LEU A 80 7.63 -3.42 -2.77
N ASP A 81 7.70 -4.42 -1.88
CA ASP A 81 8.73 -5.47 -1.95
C ASP A 81 8.32 -6.61 -2.87
N GLN A 82 7.01 -6.85 -2.95
CA GLN A 82 6.42 -7.90 -3.78
C GLN A 82 5.14 -7.37 -4.42
N GLU A 83 5.05 -7.54 -5.74
CA GLU A 83 3.79 -7.42 -6.47
C GLU A 83 3.20 -8.81 -6.69
N VAL A 84 1.91 -8.97 -6.38
CA VAL A 84 1.09 -10.13 -6.75
C VAL A 84 0.03 -9.63 -7.72
N GLN A 85 0.27 -9.84 -9.02
CA GLN A 85 -0.65 -9.40 -10.06
C GLN A 85 -1.78 -10.42 -10.28
N THR A 86 -3.03 -9.95 -10.29
CA THR A 86 -4.23 -10.76 -10.55
C THR A 86 -4.97 -10.29 -11.80
N ALA A 87 -5.67 -11.20 -12.46
CA ALA A 87 -6.32 -10.93 -13.76
C ALA A 87 -7.70 -10.25 -13.64
N ALA A 88 -8.41 -10.45 -12.52
CA ALA A 88 -9.78 -9.97 -12.33
C ALA A 88 -10.06 -9.65 -10.85
N LEU A 89 -11.12 -8.88 -10.62
CA LEU A 89 -11.65 -8.52 -9.29
C LEU A 89 -12.26 -9.73 -8.57
#